data_AF-A0A8T2IMI0-F1
#
_entry.id   AF-A0A8T2IMI0-F1
#
_cell.length_a   1.000
_cell.length_b   1.000
_cell.length_c   1.000
_cell.angle_alpha   90.00
_cell.angle_beta   90.00
_cell.angle_gamma   90.00
#
_symmetry.space_group_name_H-M   'P 1'
#
loop_
_entity.id
_entity.type
_entity.pdbx_description
1 polymer ?
#
loop_
_entity_poly.entity_id
_entity_poly.type
_entity_poly.pdbx_seq_one_letter_code
_entity_poly.pdbx_strand_id
1 'polypeptide(L)'
;ITDAGKAGDRLAQDFFREEYILNNAIGICKKPFVAFIDGITMGGGVGLSVHGGFRVASEKTIFAMPETAIGLFPDVGGGYFLPRLPGKIGLFIALTGFRLKGRDVQKAGIATHFVDSEKIQFLERDLLAMKCPSKEDIADVLDAYHIKSDTAQDKPFVLAEHLDKINRPILSKMSPTSIKITFRQLKEGSSLTLQEALRMEYRLSQACMKGHDFYEGVRAVLIDKDQNPKWKPSSLEEVTNEYLDICFASLGSNDLKL
;
A
#
# COMPACT_ATOMS: atom_id res chain seq x y z
N ILE A 1 -12.30 14.06 -2.81
CA ILE A 1 -11.81 13.92 -1.41
C ILE A 1 -11.19 15.20 -0.91
N THR A 2 -10.14 15.72 -1.54
CA THR A 2 -9.44 16.96 -1.13
C THR A 2 -10.36 18.17 -0.98
N ASP A 3 -11.21 18.46 -1.97
CA ASP A 3 -12.11 19.62 -1.89
C ASP A 3 -13.19 19.46 -0.81
N ALA A 4 -13.72 18.24 -0.69
CA ALA A 4 -14.68 17.88 0.34
C ALA A 4 -14.06 18.01 1.75
N GLY A 5 -12.82 17.54 1.93
CA GLY A 5 -12.07 17.68 3.18
C GLY A 5 -11.84 19.15 3.56
N LYS A 6 -11.45 20.00 2.59
CA LYS A 6 -11.31 21.46 2.81
C LYS A 6 -12.63 22.12 3.22
N ALA A 7 -13.75 21.63 2.70
CA ALA A 7 -15.08 22.11 3.03
C ALA A 7 -15.66 21.53 4.34
N GLY A 8 -14.96 20.60 5.00
CA GLY A 8 -15.46 19.92 6.20
C GLY A 8 -16.59 18.92 5.91
N ASP A 9 -16.74 18.48 4.67
CA ASP A 9 -17.73 17.49 4.25
C ASP A 9 -17.33 16.09 4.76
N ARG A 10 -18.35 15.26 5.01
CA ARG A 10 -18.23 13.87 5.44
C ARG A 10 -17.69 12.94 4.35
N LEU A 11 -17.70 13.34 3.08
CA LEU A 11 -17.25 12.48 1.98
C LEU A 11 -15.86 11.85 2.22
N ALA A 12 -14.91 12.57 2.81
CA ALA A 12 -13.59 12.01 3.12
C ALA A 12 -13.65 10.91 4.20
N GLN A 13 -14.47 11.11 5.24
CA GLN A 13 -14.71 10.11 6.29
C GLN A 13 -15.36 8.86 5.70
N ASP A 14 -16.43 9.04 4.92
CA ASP A 14 -17.21 7.95 4.35
C ASP A 14 -16.37 7.17 3.31
N PHE A 15 -15.56 7.86 2.49
CA PHE A 15 -14.66 7.22 1.52
C PHE A 15 -13.67 6.26 2.17
N PHE A 16 -12.85 6.73 3.12
CA PHE A 16 -11.86 5.87 3.78
C PHE A 16 -12.53 4.74 4.58
N ARG A 17 -13.70 5.01 5.17
CA ARG A 17 -14.46 3.98 5.88
C ARG A 17 -14.85 2.83 4.94
N GLU A 18 -15.48 3.15 3.82
CA GLU A 18 -15.96 2.13 2.87
C GLU A 18 -14.79 1.44 2.14
N GLU A 19 -13.73 2.17 1.81
CA GLU A 19 -12.51 1.58 1.23
C GLU A 19 -11.89 0.55 2.16
N TYR A 20 -11.75 0.86 3.46
CA TYR A 20 -11.14 -0.06 4.41
C TYR A 20 -12.05 -1.26 4.74
N ILE A 21 -13.38 -1.08 4.71
CA ILE A 21 -14.33 -2.20 4.75
C ILE A 21 -14.11 -3.13 3.56
N LEU A 22 -13.92 -2.59 2.36
CA LEU A 22 -13.63 -3.38 1.16
C LEU A 22 -12.28 -4.09 1.26
N ASN A 23 -11.22 -3.42 1.73
CA ASN A 23 -9.91 -4.06 1.92
C ASN A 23 -9.99 -5.23 2.90
N ASN A 24 -10.72 -5.06 4.01
CA ASN A 24 -10.98 -6.14 4.94
C ASN A 24 -11.76 -7.28 4.28
N ALA A 25 -12.82 -6.97 3.52
CA ALA A 25 -13.64 -7.97 2.83
C ALA A 25 -12.82 -8.82 1.85
N ILE A 26 -11.84 -8.23 1.16
CA ILE A 26 -10.88 -8.96 0.33
C ILE A 26 -10.01 -9.88 1.21
N GLY A 27 -9.47 -9.37 2.31
CA GLY A 27 -8.63 -10.13 3.23
C GLY A 27 -9.32 -11.31 3.92
N ILE A 28 -10.64 -11.23 4.12
CA ILE A 28 -11.46 -12.31 4.69
C ILE A 28 -12.32 -13.05 3.65
N CYS A 29 -12.03 -12.86 2.36
CA CYS A 29 -12.82 -13.46 1.30
C CYS A 29 -12.81 -15.00 1.41
N LYS A 30 -14.00 -15.59 1.51
CA LYS A 30 -14.18 -17.05 1.65
C LYS A 30 -13.98 -17.81 0.34
N LYS A 31 -14.01 -17.11 -0.79
CA LYS A 31 -13.74 -17.69 -2.12
C LYS A 31 -12.31 -17.33 -2.53
N PRO A 32 -11.64 -18.18 -3.32
CA PRO A 32 -10.35 -17.83 -3.91
C PRO A 32 -10.44 -16.50 -4.66
N PHE A 33 -9.53 -15.59 -4.35
CA PHE A 33 -9.43 -14.26 -4.96
C PHE A 33 -8.09 -14.15 -5.66
N VAL A 34 -8.10 -13.85 -6.96
CA VAL A 34 -6.92 -13.69 -7.80
C VAL A 34 -6.91 -12.25 -8.34
N ALA A 35 -5.87 -11.49 -8.00
CA ALA A 35 -5.65 -10.16 -8.54
C ALA A 35 -4.60 -10.20 -9.65
N PHE A 36 -4.94 -9.73 -10.84
CA PHE A 36 -3.96 -9.44 -11.89
C PHE A 36 -3.52 -7.98 -11.76
N ILE A 37 -2.27 -7.78 -11.33
CA ILE A 37 -1.69 -6.44 -11.11
C ILE A 37 -0.78 -6.04 -12.29
N ASP A 38 -1.31 -6.18 -13.51
CA ASP A 38 -0.63 -5.92 -14.79
C ASP A 38 -0.57 -4.41 -15.12
N GLY A 39 0.28 -3.67 -14.38
CA GLY A 39 0.46 -2.23 -14.58
C GLY A 39 0.73 -1.47 -13.29
N ILE A 40 0.38 -0.18 -13.29
CA ILE A 40 0.56 0.68 -12.11
C ILE A 40 -0.37 0.22 -10.99
N THR A 41 0.21 -0.18 -9.86
CA THR A 41 -0.51 -0.65 -8.67
C THR A 41 0.03 0.12 -7.46
N MET A 42 -0.65 1.20 -7.07
CA MET A 42 -0.21 2.11 -6.00
C MET A 42 -1.38 2.48 -5.09
N GLY A 43 -1.10 2.75 -3.80
CA GLY A 43 -2.10 3.16 -2.81
C GLY A 43 -3.32 2.24 -2.79
N GLY A 44 -4.52 2.79 -2.99
CA GLY A 44 -5.77 2.01 -3.03
C GLY A 44 -5.74 0.78 -3.95
N GLY A 45 -5.04 0.83 -5.10
CA GLY A 45 -4.88 -0.33 -5.99
C GLY A 45 -4.11 -1.50 -5.33
N VAL A 46 -3.20 -1.19 -4.41
CA VAL A 46 -2.53 -2.20 -3.57
C VAL A 46 -3.54 -2.80 -2.58
N GLY A 47 -4.37 -1.98 -1.94
CA GLY A 47 -5.43 -2.44 -1.04
C GLY A 47 -6.47 -3.37 -1.68
N LEU A 48 -6.67 -3.24 -2.99
CA LEU A 48 -7.55 -4.11 -3.79
C LEU A 48 -6.91 -5.45 -4.19
N SER A 49 -5.63 -5.69 -3.87
CA SER A 49 -4.89 -6.86 -4.35
C SER A 49 -4.12 -7.57 -3.25
N VAL A 50 -3.33 -6.85 -2.45
CA VAL A 50 -2.32 -7.44 -1.55
C VAL A 50 -2.91 -8.39 -0.50
N HIS A 51 -4.13 -8.12 -0.05
CA HIS A 51 -4.86 -8.92 0.94
C HIS A 51 -5.50 -10.18 0.37
N GLY A 52 -5.58 -10.30 -0.96
CA GLY A 52 -6.21 -11.43 -1.65
C GLY A 52 -5.47 -12.76 -1.45
N GLY A 53 -6.06 -13.86 -1.92
CA GLY A 53 -5.38 -15.17 -1.88
C GLY A 53 -4.17 -15.23 -2.81
N PHE A 54 -4.30 -14.68 -4.02
CA PHE A 54 -3.30 -14.73 -5.08
C PHE A 54 -3.14 -13.37 -5.75
N ARG A 55 -1.90 -12.99 -6.06
CA ARG A 55 -1.55 -11.75 -6.78
C ARG A 55 -0.56 -12.09 -7.89
N VAL A 56 -0.93 -11.79 -9.13
CA VAL A 56 -0.14 -12.10 -10.32
C VAL A 56 0.40 -10.80 -10.89
N ALA A 57 1.73 -10.62 -10.78
CA ALA A 57 2.45 -9.53 -11.41
C ALA A 57 2.89 -9.92 -12.83
N SER A 58 3.20 -8.91 -13.64
CA SER A 58 3.82 -9.02 -14.96
C SER A 58 5.04 -8.12 -15.03
N GLU A 59 5.78 -8.12 -16.13
CA GLU A 59 6.87 -7.18 -16.40
C GLU A 59 6.42 -5.71 -16.43
N LYS A 60 5.11 -5.44 -16.60
CA LYS A 60 4.52 -4.10 -16.59
C LYS A 60 4.13 -3.62 -15.19
N THR A 61 4.11 -4.51 -14.19
CA THR A 61 3.74 -4.12 -12.83
C THR A 61 4.69 -3.06 -12.30
N ILE A 62 4.12 -1.96 -11.79
CA ILE A 62 4.85 -0.93 -11.04
C ILE A 62 4.16 -0.76 -9.71
N PHE A 63 4.80 -1.24 -8.65
CA PHE A 63 4.31 -1.18 -7.29
C PHE A 63 4.96 -0.02 -6.51
N ALA A 64 4.16 0.74 -5.77
CA ALA A 64 4.65 1.67 -4.76
C ALA A 64 3.57 2.01 -3.73
N MET A 65 3.99 2.42 -2.53
CA MET A 65 3.16 3.11 -1.53
C MET A 65 3.70 4.54 -1.38
N PRO A 66 3.34 5.49 -2.27
CA PRO A 66 3.94 6.82 -2.35
C PRO A 66 3.28 7.85 -1.41
N GLU A 67 2.48 7.42 -0.45
CA GLU A 67 1.59 8.29 0.35
C GLU A 67 2.35 9.34 1.18
N THR A 68 3.57 9.04 1.62
CA THR A 68 4.42 9.99 2.37
C THR A 68 4.82 11.21 1.52
N ALA A 69 4.81 11.10 0.19
CA ALA A 69 5.09 12.19 -0.73
C ALA A 69 3.88 13.13 -0.94
N ILE A 70 2.69 12.73 -0.49
CA ILE A 70 1.45 13.51 -0.61
C ILE A 70 0.85 13.87 0.75
N GLY A 71 1.62 13.77 1.83
CA GLY A 71 1.15 14.14 3.18
C GLY A 71 0.14 13.17 3.79
N LEU A 72 0.13 11.92 3.32
CA LEU A 72 -0.62 10.81 3.90
C LEU A 72 0.37 9.73 4.40
N PHE A 73 -0.10 8.54 4.72
CA PHE A 73 0.71 7.39 5.14
C PHE A 73 0.24 6.16 4.35
N PRO A 74 1.05 5.10 4.22
CA PRO A 74 0.66 3.87 3.53
C PRO A 74 -0.54 3.21 4.21
N ASP A 75 -1.73 3.53 3.74
CA ASP A 75 -3.01 3.08 4.27
C ASP A 75 -3.47 1.79 3.59
N VAL A 76 -4.79 1.55 3.54
CA VAL A 76 -5.43 0.37 2.92
C VAL A 76 -4.84 -0.97 3.38
N GLY A 77 -4.44 -1.05 4.64
CA GLY A 77 -3.80 -2.19 5.29
C GLY A 77 -2.28 -2.19 5.18
N GLY A 78 -1.64 -1.09 4.76
CA GLY A 78 -0.18 -0.94 4.70
C GLY A 78 0.51 -1.23 6.03
N GLY A 79 -0.08 -0.80 7.14
CA GLY A 79 0.39 -1.10 8.50
C GLY A 79 0.34 -2.59 8.83
N TYR A 80 -0.48 -3.38 8.14
CA TYR A 80 -0.53 -4.84 8.29
C TYR A 80 0.50 -5.54 7.41
N PHE A 81 0.49 -5.33 6.10
CA PHE A 81 1.29 -6.15 5.19
C PHE A 81 2.75 -5.69 5.08
N LEU A 82 3.05 -4.39 5.13
CA LEU A 82 4.42 -3.88 4.94
C LEU A 82 5.38 -4.41 6.02
N PRO A 83 5.04 -4.42 7.33
CA PRO A 83 5.93 -5.00 8.35
C PRO A 83 6.15 -6.50 8.22
N ARG A 84 5.31 -7.21 7.46
CA ARG A 84 5.37 -8.66 7.25
C ARG A 84 6.20 -9.04 6.02
N LEU A 85 6.62 -8.06 5.21
CA LEU A 85 7.57 -8.31 4.12
C LEU A 85 8.95 -8.66 4.69
N PRO A 86 9.76 -9.47 3.98
CA PRO A 86 11.06 -9.90 4.47
C PRO A 86 12.00 -8.74 4.86
N GLY A 87 12.66 -8.88 6.01
CA GLY A 87 13.65 -7.92 6.49
C GLY A 87 13.06 -6.52 6.71
N LYS A 88 13.64 -5.51 6.05
CA LYS A 88 13.22 -4.11 6.14
C LYS A 88 12.62 -3.57 4.83
N ILE A 89 12.25 -4.45 3.90
CA ILE A 89 11.73 -4.07 2.59
C ILE A 89 10.48 -3.19 2.74
N GLY A 90 9.51 -3.62 3.55
CA GLY A 90 8.28 -2.86 3.74
C GLY A 90 8.51 -1.50 4.38
N LEU A 91 9.41 -1.41 5.37
CA LEU A 91 9.79 -0.12 5.97
C LEU A 91 10.41 0.82 4.95
N PHE A 92 11.32 0.31 4.12
CA PHE A 92 11.96 1.09 3.07
C PHE A 92 10.93 1.62 2.07
N ILE A 93 10.06 0.76 1.54
CA ILE A 93 9.00 1.14 0.60
C ILE A 93 8.07 2.18 1.23
N ALA A 94 7.58 1.91 2.44
CA ALA A 94 6.61 2.74 3.15
C ALA A 94 7.10 4.19 3.34
N LEU A 95 8.37 4.35 3.70
CA LEU A 95 8.93 5.68 3.97
C LEU A 95 9.35 6.42 2.71
N THR A 96 9.83 5.70 1.68
CA THR A 96 10.47 6.30 0.51
C THR A 96 9.57 6.37 -0.72
N GLY A 97 8.45 5.65 -0.74
CA GLY A 97 7.62 5.50 -1.94
C GLY A 97 8.34 4.81 -3.09
N PHE A 98 9.37 4.00 -2.80
CA PHE A 98 10.19 3.37 -3.84
C PHE A 98 9.35 2.49 -4.76
N ARG A 99 9.65 2.58 -6.06
CA ARG A 99 8.94 1.85 -7.11
C ARG A 99 9.62 0.51 -7.37
N LEU A 100 8.97 -0.56 -6.97
CA LEU A 100 9.31 -1.90 -7.44
C LEU A 100 8.69 -2.14 -8.81
N LYS A 101 9.42 -2.85 -9.69
CA LYS A 101 8.96 -3.13 -11.05
C LYS A 101 9.03 -4.61 -11.35
N GLY A 102 8.05 -5.09 -12.11
CA GLY A 102 8.06 -6.42 -12.66
C GLY A 102 8.28 -7.51 -11.62
N ARG A 103 9.25 -8.38 -11.90
CA ARG A 103 9.59 -9.53 -11.04
C ARG A 103 10.10 -9.13 -9.65
N ASP A 104 10.60 -7.90 -9.45
CA ASP A 104 10.98 -7.46 -8.11
C ASP A 104 9.76 -7.37 -7.17
N VAL A 105 8.55 -7.16 -7.70
CA VAL A 105 7.31 -7.18 -6.91
C VAL A 105 7.03 -8.58 -6.35
N GLN A 106 7.34 -9.63 -7.13
CA GLN A 106 7.24 -11.02 -6.70
C GLN A 106 8.38 -11.38 -5.73
N LYS A 107 9.63 -11.01 -6.04
CA LYS A 107 10.79 -11.25 -5.17
C LYS A 107 10.67 -10.57 -3.80
N ALA A 108 10.01 -9.41 -3.73
CA ALA A 108 9.71 -8.72 -2.49
C ALA A 108 8.62 -9.39 -1.64
N GLY A 109 7.89 -10.38 -2.19
CA GLY A 109 6.77 -11.05 -1.52
C GLY A 109 5.43 -10.32 -1.63
N ILE A 110 5.32 -9.28 -2.46
CA ILE A 110 4.07 -8.55 -2.67
C ILE A 110 3.18 -9.29 -3.67
N ALA A 111 3.73 -9.70 -4.81
CA ALA A 111 3.05 -10.61 -5.71
C ALA A 111 3.36 -12.06 -5.31
N THR A 112 2.40 -12.98 -5.42
CA THR A 112 2.70 -14.41 -5.23
C THR A 112 3.25 -15.06 -6.49
N HIS A 113 2.75 -14.64 -7.65
CA HIS A 113 3.17 -15.19 -8.93
C HIS A 113 3.60 -14.06 -9.86
N PHE A 114 4.42 -14.43 -10.83
CA PHE A 114 4.82 -13.59 -11.94
C PHE A 114 4.46 -14.31 -13.24
N VAL A 115 3.73 -13.64 -14.14
CA VAL A 115 3.34 -14.15 -15.45
C VAL A 115 3.59 -13.07 -16.49
N ASP A 116 4.26 -13.42 -17.60
CA ASP A 116 4.48 -12.48 -18.70
C ASP A 116 3.13 -11.88 -19.16
N SER A 117 3.04 -10.57 -19.36
CA SER A 117 1.76 -9.89 -19.64
C SER A 117 1.02 -10.48 -20.85
N GLU A 118 1.76 -10.93 -21.87
CA GLU A 118 1.18 -11.59 -23.06
C GLU A 118 0.46 -12.91 -22.74
N LYS A 119 0.81 -13.57 -21.63
CA LYS A 119 0.24 -14.84 -21.18
C LYS A 119 -0.96 -14.66 -20.23
N ILE A 120 -1.19 -13.45 -19.70
CA ILE A 120 -2.25 -13.20 -18.70
C ILE A 120 -3.64 -13.52 -19.26
N GLN A 121 -3.94 -13.17 -20.52
CA GLN A 121 -5.25 -13.46 -21.11
C GLN A 121 -5.51 -14.98 -21.25
N PHE A 122 -4.45 -15.77 -21.47
CA PHE A 122 -4.58 -17.23 -21.53
C PHE A 122 -4.79 -17.81 -20.13
N LEU A 123 -4.03 -17.32 -19.15
CA LEU A 123 -4.23 -17.68 -17.74
C LEU A 123 -5.67 -17.38 -17.28
N GLU A 124 -6.19 -16.19 -17.60
CA GLU A 124 -7.56 -15.81 -17.25
C GLU A 124 -8.58 -16.78 -17.84
N ARG A 125 -8.44 -17.13 -19.12
CA ARG A 125 -9.32 -18.11 -19.79
C ARG A 125 -9.27 -19.46 -19.13
N ASP A 126 -8.08 -19.94 -18.77
CA ASP A 126 -7.92 -21.24 -18.11
C ASP A 126 -8.59 -21.25 -16.72
N LEU A 127 -8.41 -20.19 -15.93
CA LEU A 127 -9.08 -20.03 -14.63
C LEU A 127 -10.61 -19.98 -14.77
N LEU A 128 -11.14 -19.26 -15.77
CA LEU A 128 -12.58 -19.16 -16.02
C LEU A 128 -13.20 -20.47 -16.55
N ALA A 129 -12.42 -21.31 -17.20
CA ALA A 129 -12.87 -22.60 -17.72
C ALA A 129 -12.99 -23.69 -16.63
N MET A 130 -12.42 -23.47 -15.44
CA MET A 130 -12.44 -24.44 -14.35
C MET A 130 -13.85 -24.66 -13.80
N LYS A 131 -14.16 -25.91 -13.45
CA LYS A 131 -15.43 -26.29 -12.83
C LYS A 131 -15.23 -26.60 -11.37
N CYS A 132 -15.83 -25.80 -10.49
CA CYS A 132 -15.75 -25.94 -9.04
C CYS A 132 -14.31 -26.12 -8.50
N PRO A 133 -13.35 -25.24 -8.87
CA PRO A 133 -11.97 -25.41 -8.45
C PRO A 133 -11.82 -25.21 -6.95
N SER A 134 -10.95 -26.03 -6.35
CA SER A 134 -10.38 -25.78 -5.02
C SER A 134 -9.35 -24.64 -5.08
N LYS A 135 -8.85 -24.23 -3.91
CA LYS A 135 -7.79 -23.22 -3.85
C LYS A 135 -6.48 -23.78 -4.42
N GLU A 136 -6.25 -25.07 -4.21
CA GLU A 136 -5.10 -25.83 -4.66
C GLU A 136 -5.10 -25.94 -6.19
N ASP A 137 -6.25 -26.25 -6.81
CA ASP A 137 -6.36 -26.30 -8.28
C ASP A 137 -6.00 -24.94 -8.92
N ILE A 138 -6.42 -23.83 -8.31
CA ILE A 138 -6.07 -22.49 -8.78
C ILE A 138 -4.57 -22.22 -8.62
N ALA A 139 -3.98 -22.62 -7.49
CA ALA A 139 -2.54 -22.47 -7.26
C ALA A 139 -1.73 -23.23 -8.31
N ASP A 140 -2.10 -24.48 -8.63
CA ASP A 140 -1.42 -25.30 -9.62
C ASP A 140 -1.40 -24.65 -11.02
N VAL A 141 -2.53 -24.05 -11.43
CA VAL A 141 -2.62 -23.31 -12.70
C VAL A 141 -1.70 -22.08 -12.66
N LEU A 142 -1.74 -21.30 -11.57
CA LEU A 142 -0.87 -20.12 -11.43
C LEU A 142 0.62 -20.48 -11.44
N ASP A 143 1.01 -21.55 -10.75
CA ASP A 143 2.38 -22.07 -10.71
C ASP A 143 2.85 -22.53 -12.09
N ALA A 144 1.98 -23.23 -12.85
CA ALA A 144 2.30 -23.67 -14.19
C ALA A 144 2.60 -22.50 -15.14
N TYR A 145 1.88 -21.38 -15.03
CA TYR A 145 2.18 -20.15 -15.79
C TYR A 145 3.40 -19.41 -15.23
N HIS A 146 3.60 -19.42 -13.92
CA HIS A 146 4.73 -18.79 -13.26
C HIS A 146 6.07 -19.38 -13.69
N ILE A 147 6.17 -20.71 -13.69
CA ILE A 147 7.38 -21.45 -14.07
C ILE A 147 7.74 -21.23 -15.53
N LYS A 148 6.74 -21.09 -16.41
CA LYS A 148 6.92 -20.85 -17.85
C LYS A 148 7.20 -19.39 -18.22
N SER A 149 7.32 -18.50 -17.23
CA SER A 149 7.53 -17.07 -17.47
C SER A 149 9.00 -16.73 -17.24
N ASP A 150 9.69 -16.37 -18.33
CA ASP A 150 11.16 -16.22 -18.34
C ASP A 150 11.60 -14.76 -18.16
N THR A 151 10.68 -13.79 -18.32
CA THR A 151 11.06 -12.37 -18.31
C THR A 151 11.73 -12.00 -17.00
N ALA A 152 12.98 -11.53 -17.09
CA ALA A 152 13.79 -11.03 -15.98
C ALA A 152 14.10 -12.04 -14.83
N GLN A 153 14.06 -13.35 -15.10
CA GLN A 153 14.33 -14.38 -14.09
C GLN A 153 15.71 -14.18 -13.42
N ASP A 154 16.75 -13.93 -14.22
CA ASP A 154 18.15 -13.83 -13.77
C ASP A 154 18.58 -12.45 -13.26
N LYS A 155 17.69 -11.45 -13.24
CA LYS A 155 18.06 -10.12 -12.75
C LYS A 155 18.23 -10.13 -11.23
N PRO A 156 19.29 -9.53 -10.67
CA PRO A 156 19.42 -9.39 -9.22
C PRO A 156 18.25 -8.59 -8.65
N PHE A 157 17.83 -8.91 -7.42
CA PHE A 157 16.75 -8.20 -6.75
C PHE A 157 17.19 -6.76 -6.45
N VAL A 158 16.47 -5.77 -6.99
CA VAL A 158 16.90 -4.36 -6.96
C VAL A 158 17.14 -3.83 -5.55
N LEU A 159 16.38 -4.31 -4.55
CA LEU A 159 16.52 -3.81 -3.18
C LEU A 159 17.63 -4.48 -2.38
N ALA A 160 18.27 -5.55 -2.88
CA ALA A 160 19.31 -6.25 -2.14
C ALA A 160 20.45 -5.30 -1.69
N GLU A 161 20.81 -4.33 -2.52
CA GLU A 161 21.85 -3.32 -2.20
C GLU A 161 21.35 -2.17 -1.31
N HIS A 162 20.03 -2.06 -1.13
CA HIS A 162 19.36 -0.97 -0.42
C HIS A 162 18.82 -1.39 0.96
N LEU A 163 18.82 -2.69 1.31
CA LEU A 163 18.24 -3.20 2.55
C LEU A 163 18.80 -2.53 3.82
N ASP A 164 20.06 -2.09 3.78
CA ASP A 164 20.73 -1.41 4.89
C ASP A 164 20.70 0.13 4.81
N LYS A 165 20.13 0.70 3.75
CA LYS A 165 20.24 2.13 3.43
C LYS A 165 18.86 2.76 3.23
N ILE A 166 18.35 3.41 4.28
CA ILE A 166 17.29 4.40 4.12
C ILE A 166 17.95 5.73 3.71
N ASN A 167 17.74 6.15 2.46
CA ASN A 167 18.47 7.26 1.86
C ASN A 167 17.94 8.63 2.33
N ARG A 168 18.76 9.37 3.09
CA ARG A 168 18.43 10.70 3.68
C ARG A 168 17.86 11.71 2.65
N PRO A 169 18.45 11.88 1.44
CA PRO A 169 17.90 12.69 0.36
C PRO A 169 16.47 12.39 -0.10
N ILE A 170 16.02 11.13 -0.01
CA ILE A 170 14.65 10.76 -0.41
C ILE A 170 13.69 11.19 0.69
N LEU A 171 14.03 10.87 1.95
CA LEU A 171 13.21 11.24 3.11
C LEU A 171 13.04 12.75 3.25
N SER A 172 14.05 13.56 2.92
CA SER A 172 13.96 15.02 3.02
C SER A 172 12.91 15.65 2.08
N LYS A 173 12.38 14.89 1.12
CA LYS A 173 11.31 15.35 0.22
C LYS A 173 9.91 14.96 0.70
N MET A 174 9.81 14.01 1.63
CA MET A 174 8.52 13.52 2.14
C MET A 174 8.03 14.40 3.28
N SER A 175 6.72 14.34 3.57
CA SER A 175 6.18 15.04 4.74
C SER A 175 6.82 14.49 6.02
N PRO A 176 7.39 15.34 6.90
CA PRO A 176 7.95 14.90 8.18
C PRO A 176 6.89 14.23 9.07
N THR A 177 5.67 14.76 9.05
CA THR A 177 4.52 14.18 9.74
C THR A 177 4.23 12.77 9.25
N SER A 178 4.13 12.61 7.93
CA SER A 178 3.88 11.32 7.28
C SER A 178 4.97 10.29 7.59
N ILE A 179 6.24 10.70 7.58
CA ILE A 179 7.36 9.80 7.95
C ILE A 179 7.16 9.25 9.36
N LYS A 180 6.89 10.12 10.34
CA LYS A 180 6.75 9.68 11.74
C LYS A 180 5.50 8.84 11.97
N ILE A 181 4.37 9.22 11.36
CA ILE A 181 3.15 8.41 11.38
C ILE A 181 3.43 7.02 10.80
N THR A 182 4.02 6.95 9.61
CA THR A 182 4.33 5.70 8.92
C THR A 182 5.27 4.82 9.75
N PHE A 183 6.32 5.38 10.32
CA PHE A 183 7.25 4.62 11.16
C PHE A 183 6.56 4.00 12.37
N ARG A 184 5.71 4.76 13.08
CA ARG A 184 4.94 4.26 14.22
C ARG A 184 3.87 3.25 13.80
N GLN A 185 3.15 3.52 12.71
CA GLN A 185 2.13 2.66 12.14
C GLN A 185 2.70 1.26 11.81
N LEU A 186 3.85 1.19 11.15
CA LEU A 186 4.49 -0.09 10.81
C LEU A 186 4.98 -0.82 12.07
N LYS A 187 5.48 -0.09 13.06
CA LYS A 187 5.92 -0.68 14.33
C LYS A 187 4.74 -1.32 15.08
N GLU A 188 3.64 -0.60 15.25
CA GLU A 188 2.44 -1.11 15.95
C GLU A 188 1.77 -2.23 15.13
N GLY A 189 1.54 -1.97 13.84
CA GLY A 189 0.86 -2.86 12.90
C GLY A 189 1.54 -4.22 12.67
N SER A 190 2.84 -4.34 12.97
CA SER A 190 3.56 -5.62 12.96
C SER A 190 2.92 -6.68 13.89
N SER A 191 2.24 -6.23 14.95
CA SER A 191 1.59 -7.09 15.95
C SER A 191 0.06 -7.17 15.82
N LEU A 192 -0.53 -6.39 14.92
CA LEU A 192 -1.98 -6.27 14.76
C LEU A 192 -2.52 -7.26 13.72
N THR A 193 -3.80 -7.64 13.87
CA THR A 193 -4.60 -8.22 12.80
C THR A 193 -4.89 -7.18 11.70
N LEU A 194 -5.34 -7.62 10.52
CA LEU A 194 -5.72 -6.69 9.44
C LEU A 194 -6.83 -5.71 9.88
N GLN A 195 -7.82 -6.19 10.62
CA GLN A 195 -8.94 -5.36 11.11
C GLN A 195 -8.48 -4.28 12.10
N GLU A 196 -7.59 -4.65 13.02
CA GLU A 196 -6.99 -3.70 13.97
C GLU A 196 -6.11 -2.68 13.26
N ALA A 197 -5.32 -3.10 12.27
CA ALA A 197 -4.52 -2.21 11.45
C ALA A 197 -5.40 -1.23 10.66
N LEU A 198 -6.45 -1.69 9.99
CA LEU A 198 -7.40 -0.83 9.26
C LEU A 198 -8.15 0.13 10.21
N ARG A 199 -8.45 -0.29 11.43
CA ARG A 199 -9.03 0.61 12.45
C ARG A 199 -8.05 1.70 12.88
N MET A 200 -6.78 1.34 13.10
CA MET A 200 -5.71 2.31 13.36
C MET A 200 -5.57 3.29 12.18
N GLU A 201 -5.48 2.77 10.96
CA GLU A 201 -5.36 3.57 9.74
C GLU A 201 -6.57 4.48 9.52
N TYR A 202 -7.77 4.05 9.91
CA TYR A 202 -8.93 4.92 9.88
C TYR A 202 -8.73 6.16 10.75
N ARG A 203 -8.25 6.00 11.99
CA ARG A 203 -7.92 7.14 12.88
C ARG A 203 -6.88 8.06 12.25
N LEU A 204 -5.82 7.48 11.71
CA LEU A 204 -4.74 8.20 11.06
C LEU A 204 -5.24 8.99 9.83
N SER A 205 -6.08 8.39 8.99
CA SER A 205 -6.67 9.07 7.82
C SER A 205 -7.49 10.30 8.25
N GLN A 206 -8.29 10.17 9.31
CA GLN A 206 -9.06 11.28 9.84
C GLN A 206 -8.19 12.37 10.48
N ALA A 207 -7.06 12.01 11.08
CA ALA A 207 -6.08 12.97 11.57
C ALA A 207 -5.40 13.72 10.41
N CYS A 208 -4.99 13.01 9.35
CA CYS A 208 -4.41 13.61 8.14
C CYS A 208 -5.39 14.57 7.44
N MET A 209 -6.69 14.25 7.41
CA MET A 209 -7.71 15.15 6.84
C MET A 209 -7.87 16.46 7.63
N LYS A 210 -7.51 16.49 8.92
CA LYS A 210 -7.47 17.72 9.72
C LYS A 210 -6.13 18.47 9.58
N GLY A 211 -5.10 17.78 9.11
CA GLY A 211 -3.75 18.30 8.96
C GLY A 211 -3.57 19.14 7.71
N HIS A 212 -2.39 19.77 7.63
CA HIS A 212 -1.99 20.60 6.50
C HIS A 212 -1.48 19.78 5.31
N ASP A 213 -0.58 18.83 5.59
CA ASP A 213 0.29 18.22 4.58
C ASP A 213 -0.46 17.43 3.51
N PHE A 214 -1.59 16.80 3.84
CA PHE A 214 -2.36 16.06 2.83
C PHE A 214 -2.81 16.98 1.68
N TYR A 215 -3.36 18.15 2.01
CA TYR A 215 -3.86 19.09 1.02
C TYR A 215 -2.72 19.72 0.22
N GLU A 216 -1.61 20.04 0.88
CA GLU A 216 -0.42 20.59 0.23
C GLU A 216 0.27 19.58 -0.67
N GLY A 217 0.37 18.33 -0.24
CA GLY A 217 0.94 17.24 -1.02
C GLY A 217 0.11 16.94 -2.27
N VAL A 218 -1.22 16.87 -2.14
CA VAL A 218 -2.12 16.76 -3.29
C VAL A 218 -1.96 17.94 -4.24
N ARG A 219 -1.88 19.17 -3.73
CA ARG A 219 -1.63 20.37 -4.55
C ARG A 219 -0.34 20.20 -5.36
N ALA A 220 0.78 19.95 -4.68
CA ALA A 220 2.10 19.89 -5.29
C ALA A 220 2.28 18.75 -6.30
N VAL A 221 1.68 17.57 -6.02
CA VAL A 221 1.91 16.36 -6.82
C VAL A 221 0.86 16.16 -7.92
N LEU A 222 -0.42 16.47 -7.64
CA LEU A 222 -1.53 16.10 -8.52
C LEU A 222 -2.19 17.30 -9.22
N ILE A 223 -2.33 18.44 -8.53
CA ILE A 223 -3.03 19.63 -9.06
C ILE A 223 -2.06 20.51 -9.85
N ASP A 224 -1.09 21.12 -9.15
CA ASP A 224 -0.14 22.06 -9.74
C ASP A 224 1.05 21.33 -10.37
N LYS A 225 1.35 20.11 -9.89
CA LYS A 225 2.41 19.22 -10.38
C LYS A 225 3.82 19.85 -10.33
N ASP A 226 4.04 20.79 -9.42
CA ASP A 226 5.32 21.48 -9.22
C ASP A 226 6.37 20.62 -8.48
N GLN A 227 5.95 19.51 -7.87
CA GLN A 227 6.80 18.64 -7.05
C GLN A 227 7.54 19.39 -5.92
N ASN A 228 6.95 20.48 -5.42
CA ASN A 228 7.55 21.40 -4.45
C ASN A 228 6.63 21.67 -3.25
N PRO A 229 6.24 20.63 -2.50
CA PRO A 229 5.36 20.78 -1.35
C PRO A 229 6.01 21.59 -0.23
N LYS A 230 5.21 22.41 0.45
CA LYS A 230 5.60 23.22 1.61
C LYS A 230 5.08 22.61 2.90
N TRP A 231 5.75 21.56 3.36
CA TRP A 231 5.34 20.82 4.55
C TRP A 231 5.24 21.66 5.83
N LYS A 232 4.25 21.36 6.66
CA LYS A 232 4.03 21.97 7.96
C LYS A 232 3.64 20.89 8.99
N PRO A 233 4.51 20.58 9.96
CA PRO A 233 5.86 21.12 10.17
C PRO A 233 6.86 20.78 9.04
N SER A 234 7.96 21.55 9.00
CA SER A 234 8.95 21.47 7.90
C SER A 234 10.10 20.50 8.20
N SER A 235 10.27 20.12 9.47
CA SER A 235 11.30 19.20 9.93
C SER A 235 10.74 18.07 10.79
N LEU A 236 11.52 17.01 10.97
CA LEU A 236 11.11 15.87 11.82
C LEU A 236 11.10 16.28 13.30
N GLU A 237 11.99 17.15 13.72
CA GLU A 237 12.15 17.60 15.10
C GLU A 237 10.90 18.33 15.61
N GLU A 238 10.20 19.04 14.73
CA GLU A 238 8.97 19.77 15.02
C GLU A 238 7.72 18.87 15.18
N VAL A 239 7.76 17.63 14.67
CA VAL A 239 6.66 16.67 14.85
C VAL A 239 6.76 16.04 16.23
N THR A 240 5.98 16.51 17.20
CA THR A 240 6.07 16.05 18.59
C THR A 240 5.42 14.68 18.81
N ASN A 241 5.79 13.99 19.89
CA ASN A 241 5.17 12.72 20.26
C ASN A 241 3.70 12.91 20.67
N GLU A 242 3.38 14.03 21.33
CA GLU A 242 2.02 14.39 21.72
C GLU A 242 1.12 14.54 20.49
N TYR A 243 1.61 15.14 19.41
CA TYR A 243 0.88 15.22 18.16
C TYR A 243 0.65 13.85 17.52
N LEU A 244 1.65 12.96 17.56
CA LEU A 244 1.48 11.58 17.13
C LEU A 244 0.44 10.84 17.98
N ASP A 245 0.46 10.99 19.30
CA ASP A 245 -0.53 10.37 20.18
C ASP A 245 -1.96 10.82 19.84
N ILE A 246 -2.16 12.09 19.51
CA ILE A 246 -3.45 12.61 19.02
C ILE A 246 -3.85 11.94 17.69
N CYS A 247 -2.91 11.72 16.77
CA CYS A 247 -3.20 11.07 15.49
C CYS A 247 -3.66 9.61 15.66
N PHE A 248 -3.08 8.90 16.63
CA PHE A 248 -3.37 7.47 16.89
C PHE A 248 -4.54 7.25 17.87
N ALA A 249 -5.03 8.31 18.51
CA ALA A 249 -6.11 8.23 19.49
C ALA A 249 -7.41 7.65 18.90
N SER A 250 -8.16 6.92 19.73
CA SER A 250 -9.47 6.39 19.34
C SER A 250 -10.45 7.51 19.00
N LEU A 251 -11.25 7.31 17.95
CA LEU A 251 -12.37 8.20 17.61
C LEU A 251 -13.66 7.87 18.39
N GLY A 252 -13.57 7.06 19.45
CA GLY A 252 -14.70 6.62 20.25
C GLY A 252 -15.73 5.86 19.41
N SER A 253 -17.00 6.29 19.46
CA SER A 253 -18.09 5.68 18.68
C SER A 253 -17.90 5.77 17.16
N ASN A 254 -17.04 6.67 16.69
CA ASN A 254 -16.79 6.91 15.26
C ASN A 254 -15.66 6.06 14.67
N ASP A 255 -14.96 5.26 15.50
CA ASP A 255 -13.95 4.31 15.02
C ASP A 255 -14.50 3.36 13.95
N LEU A 256 -13.60 2.81 13.13
CA LEU A 256 -13.96 1.80 12.14
C LEU A 256 -14.37 0.49 12.83
N LYS A 257 -15.51 -0.05 12.41
CA LYS A 257 -16.07 -1.32 12.86
C LYS A 257 -16.00 -2.30 11.69
N LEU A 258 -15.36 -3.43 11.89
CA LEU A 258 -15.10 -4.50 10.91
C LEU A 258 -15.46 -5.85 11.53
#